data_AF-A0A1F3VD31-F1
#
_entry.id   AF-A0A1F3VD31-F1
#
_cell.length_a   1.000
_cell.length_b   1.000
_cell.length_c   1.000
_cell.angle_alpha   90.00
_cell.angle_beta   90.00
_cell.angle_gamma   90.00
#
_symmetry.space_group_name_H-M   'P 1'
#
loop_
_entity.id
_entity.type
_entity.pdbx_description
1 polymer ?
#
loop_
_entity_poly.entity_id
_entity_poly.type
_entity_poly.pdbx_seq_one_letter_code
_entity_poly.pdbx_strand_id
1 'polypeptide(L)'
;MQNYLLIFLFLFIFSHAMPASSANDCVLVALKAEREVFEHQIKNSAKAQEFKDAWQGRSLDLDNREFMRKMESGQTVGVDMVEMGGPIADAEYGDYKSLRFRVIEKKDGVERLVYVDIENAVLKDLNDKLFKDKKFGDAVNNMYYDAFYNELKQQLASNGKEYDLNQLLKATYQQANQKLLNTLESTGLLQLALGMEGQLGKPAQWFLGGIGSDAIKANMGARGARQHLKDTNDGLILDFADHLPQMHQDILAIKKVHESLQNNRELLRTGIMTFVEDGKYILDYDVVEILRKNKRGSFPSTAEYRAAIRAKIKSIYAGAELADDKVIDAMTDYFEKCDAINPPLFIRDRIRIDLEKAQHGIVSIDFSGMGVENIQAIMKGMLETEANVSPNVVVDRSLGAIWREVQKVTDNFNLQKRELNQSLQNFGATTSEGANPVRFSGDDGIFLPDRKWSSEEKKKLISIMSKKNPSKYRLVFVDTNYVDGSVIPAKVRSELIVKSENLEKELRKAVVGLGVDKISKEQAKELMICIDYIPIKEGKGTFHINLGGKVDNAIEEKIKKVLANDGLIPAGHSWDMPRR
;
A
#
# COMPACT_ATOMS: atom_id res chain seq x y z
N MET A 1 -9.15 40.53 -6.39
CA MET A 1 -8.90 41.37 -7.58
C MET A 1 -7.54 42.08 -7.54
N GLN A 2 -7.19 42.82 -6.47
CA GLN A 2 -5.91 43.56 -6.41
C GLN A 2 -4.64 42.70 -6.64
N ASN A 3 -4.54 41.51 -6.03
CA ASN A 3 -3.38 40.62 -6.23
C ASN A 3 -3.20 40.21 -7.71
N TYR A 4 -4.28 39.81 -8.39
CA TYR A 4 -4.27 39.46 -9.81
C TYR A 4 -3.76 40.61 -10.69
N LEU A 5 -4.13 41.86 -10.39
CA LEU A 5 -3.65 43.03 -11.13
C LEU A 5 -2.13 43.22 -10.94
N LEU A 6 -1.64 43.02 -9.71
CA LEU A 6 -0.22 43.12 -9.37
C LEU A 6 0.61 42.03 -10.07
N ILE A 7 0.10 40.80 -10.14
CA ILE A 7 0.73 39.69 -10.85
C ILE A 7 0.73 39.94 -12.34
N PHE A 8 -0.39 40.41 -12.91
CA PHE A 8 -0.44 40.75 -14.33
C PHE A 8 0.58 41.84 -14.69
N LEU A 9 0.75 42.85 -13.81
CA LEU A 9 1.78 43.88 -13.97
C LEU A 9 3.19 43.30 -13.86
N PHE A 10 3.43 42.40 -12.90
CA PHE A 10 4.74 41.76 -12.68
C PHE A 10 5.13 40.86 -13.86
N LEU A 11 4.18 40.06 -14.37
CA LEU A 11 4.35 39.23 -15.57
C LEU A 11 4.55 40.07 -16.83
N PHE A 12 3.84 41.19 -16.96
CA PHE A 12 4.02 42.12 -18.08
C PHE A 12 5.42 42.77 -18.06
N ILE A 13 5.94 43.12 -16.89
CA ILE A 13 7.29 43.68 -16.74
C ILE A 13 8.36 42.61 -17.01
N PHE A 14 8.23 41.41 -16.43
CA PHE A 14 9.25 40.35 -16.58
C PHE A 14 9.31 39.75 -17.99
N SER A 15 8.18 39.65 -18.71
CA SER A 15 8.14 39.16 -20.09
C SER A 15 8.88 40.04 -21.10
N HIS A 16 9.15 41.30 -20.76
CA HIS A 16 9.99 42.22 -21.56
C HIS A 16 11.47 42.24 -21.13
N ALA A 17 11.82 41.63 -19.99
CA ALA A 17 13.14 41.74 -19.37
C ALA A 17 13.94 40.42 -19.32
N MET A 18 13.31 39.27 -19.60
CA MET A 18 13.94 37.95 -19.52
C MET A 18 13.68 37.10 -20.78
N PRO A 19 14.56 36.12 -21.08
CA PRO A 19 14.28 35.10 -22.09
C PRO A 19 12.97 34.36 -21.81
N ALA A 20 12.21 34.03 -22.86
CA ALA A 20 10.86 33.46 -22.73
C ALA A 20 10.79 32.17 -21.89
N SER A 21 11.85 31.34 -21.90
CA SER A 21 11.96 30.16 -21.03
C SER A 21 11.98 30.55 -19.54
N SER A 22 12.85 31.47 -19.15
CA SER A 22 12.95 31.96 -17.77
C SER A 22 11.70 32.70 -17.31
N ALA A 23 11.03 33.43 -18.21
CA ALA A 23 9.75 34.06 -17.91
C ALA A 23 8.67 33.00 -17.57
N ASN A 24 8.57 31.92 -18.35
CA ASN A 24 7.65 30.82 -18.09
C ASN A 24 7.95 30.12 -16.76
N ASP A 25 9.22 29.85 -16.43
CA ASP A 25 9.61 29.25 -15.15
C ASP A 25 9.21 30.15 -13.96
N CYS A 26 9.42 31.46 -14.07
CA CYS A 26 8.96 32.42 -13.06
C CYS A 26 7.44 32.46 -12.93
N VAL A 27 6.68 32.37 -14.03
CA VAL A 27 5.21 32.28 -14.00
C VAL A 27 4.77 31.02 -13.26
N LEU A 28 5.36 29.86 -13.59
CA LEU A 28 5.02 28.58 -12.97
C LEU A 28 5.33 28.57 -11.46
N VAL A 29 6.46 29.14 -11.04
CA VAL A 29 6.81 29.29 -9.62
C VAL A 29 5.83 30.22 -8.90
N ALA A 30 5.45 31.35 -9.50
CA ALA A 30 4.49 32.27 -8.92
C ALA A 30 3.09 31.64 -8.77
N LEU A 31 2.57 31.01 -9.83
CA LEU A 31 1.29 30.31 -9.81
C LEU A 31 1.29 29.16 -8.78
N LYS A 32 2.41 28.44 -8.64
CA LYS A 32 2.55 27.40 -7.61
C LYS A 32 2.51 27.99 -6.20
N ALA A 33 3.20 29.10 -5.94
CA ALA A 33 3.19 29.76 -4.64
C ALA A 33 1.80 30.31 -4.28
N GLU A 34 1.10 30.95 -5.22
CA GLU A 34 -0.30 31.38 -5.03
C GLU A 34 -1.23 30.21 -4.73
N ARG A 35 -1.10 29.13 -5.50
CA ARG A 35 -1.84 27.89 -5.27
C ARG A 35 -1.59 27.34 -3.87
N GLU A 36 -0.35 27.31 -3.39
CA GLU A 36 -0.02 26.85 -2.03
C GLU A 36 -0.64 27.74 -0.94
N VAL A 37 -0.68 29.06 -1.14
CA VAL A 37 -1.38 30.01 -0.23
C VAL A 37 -2.89 29.75 -0.25
N PHE A 38 -3.50 29.58 -1.42
CA PHE A 38 -4.93 29.30 -1.57
C PHE A 38 -5.32 27.93 -0.98
N GLU A 39 -4.52 26.89 -1.23
CA GLU A 39 -4.65 25.57 -0.62
C GLU A 39 -4.64 25.68 0.92
N HIS A 40 -3.69 26.45 1.47
CA HIS A 40 -3.56 26.68 2.91
C HIS A 40 -4.77 27.43 3.48
N GLN A 41 -5.25 28.48 2.80
CA GLN A 41 -6.41 29.26 3.22
C GLN A 41 -7.70 28.43 3.26
N ILE A 42 -7.98 27.62 2.23
CA ILE A 42 -9.17 26.76 2.24
C ILE A 42 -9.06 25.69 3.33
N LYS A 43 -7.92 24.98 3.41
CA LYS A 43 -7.74 23.90 4.41
C LYS A 43 -7.89 24.42 5.83
N ASN A 44 -7.41 25.62 6.13
CA ASN A 44 -7.51 26.25 7.46
C ASN A 44 -8.75 27.13 7.65
N SER A 45 -9.68 27.14 6.70
CA SER A 45 -10.99 27.78 6.89
C SER A 45 -11.79 27.05 7.98
N ALA A 46 -12.59 27.80 8.74
CA ALA A 46 -13.41 27.23 9.82
C ALA A 46 -14.26 26.04 9.33
N LYS A 47 -14.94 26.18 8.19
CA LYS A 47 -15.76 25.12 7.58
C LYS A 47 -14.96 23.86 7.22
N ALA A 48 -13.73 24.00 6.72
CA ALA A 48 -12.89 22.86 6.39
C ALA A 48 -12.37 22.13 7.64
N GLN A 49 -12.05 22.88 8.70
CA GLN A 49 -11.68 22.30 10.00
C GLN A 49 -12.89 21.65 10.68
N GLU A 50 -14.05 22.31 10.72
CA GLU A 50 -15.33 21.74 11.20
C GLU A 50 -15.68 20.44 10.47
N PHE A 51 -15.55 20.41 9.13
CA PHE A 51 -15.72 19.19 8.34
C PHE A 51 -14.73 18.10 8.75
N LYS A 52 -13.44 18.42 8.80
CA LYS A 52 -12.40 17.46 9.20
C LYS A 52 -12.69 16.93 10.60
N ASP A 53 -12.97 17.79 11.57
CA ASP A 53 -13.18 17.41 12.97
C ASP A 53 -14.46 16.60 13.16
N ALA A 54 -15.54 16.92 12.42
CA ALA A 54 -16.78 16.17 12.43
C ALA A 54 -16.63 14.73 11.90
N TRP A 55 -15.68 14.46 10.99
CA TRP A 55 -15.57 13.20 10.26
C TRP A 55 -14.27 12.40 10.50
N GLN A 56 -13.16 13.02 10.87
CA GLN A 56 -11.85 12.34 11.04
C GLN A 56 -11.89 11.23 12.11
N GLY A 57 -12.64 11.45 13.19
CA GLY A 57 -12.77 10.51 14.31
C GLY A 57 -13.96 9.54 14.19
N ARG A 58 -14.83 9.71 13.19
CA ARG A 58 -15.96 8.80 12.95
C ARG A 58 -15.49 7.54 12.25
N SER A 59 -15.11 6.51 13.01
CA SER A 59 -15.11 5.17 12.44
C SER A 59 -16.56 4.76 12.22
N LEU A 60 -16.93 4.48 10.96
CA LEU A 60 -17.98 3.50 10.70
C LEU A 60 -17.36 2.14 11.02
N ASP A 61 -17.37 1.79 12.31
CA ASP A 61 -16.91 0.52 12.84
C ASP A 61 -17.93 -0.58 12.50
N LEU A 62 -18.09 -0.80 11.20
CA LEU A 62 -18.49 -2.08 10.66
C LEU A 62 -17.45 -3.07 11.17
N ASP A 63 -17.84 -3.91 12.14
CA ASP A 63 -16.95 -4.87 12.76
C ASP A 63 -16.41 -5.82 11.69
N ASN A 64 -15.22 -5.50 11.17
CA ASN A 64 -14.54 -6.28 10.15
C ASN A 64 -14.19 -7.67 10.71
N ARG A 65 -14.05 -7.84 12.03
CA ARG A 65 -13.91 -9.17 12.63
C ARG A 65 -15.20 -9.95 12.49
N GLU A 66 -16.35 -9.32 12.64
CA GLU A 66 -17.62 -10.02 12.48
C GLU A 66 -17.93 -10.33 11.01
N PHE A 67 -17.68 -9.39 10.10
CA PHE A 67 -17.75 -9.63 8.65
C PHE A 67 -16.81 -10.78 8.23
N MET A 68 -15.55 -10.76 8.69
CA MET A 68 -14.58 -11.83 8.41
C MET A 68 -14.95 -13.16 9.07
N ARG A 69 -15.38 -13.16 10.34
CA ARG A 69 -15.86 -14.37 11.03
C ARG A 69 -17.07 -14.98 10.32
N LYS A 70 -18.00 -14.15 9.83
CA LYS A 70 -19.18 -14.55 9.07
C LYS A 70 -18.83 -15.02 7.64
N MET A 71 -17.76 -14.52 7.03
CA MET A 71 -17.17 -15.08 5.80
C MET A 71 -16.50 -16.43 6.06
N GLU A 72 -15.68 -16.54 7.11
CA GLU A 72 -14.94 -17.75 7.49
C GLU A 72 -15.86 -18.91 7.92
N SER A 73 -17.02 -18.62 8.54
CA SER A 73 -17.91 -19.66 9.09
C SER A 73 -18.99 -20.17 8.13
N GLY A 74 -19.23 -19.49 7.00
CA GLY A 74 -20.33 -19.82 6.08
C GLY A 74 -21.74 -19.69 6.67
N GLN A 75 -21.90 -19.16 7.90
CA GLN A 75 -23.20 -19.06 8.55
C GLN A 75 -24.05 -17.90 8.00
N THR A 76 -25.18 -18.26 7.38
CA THR A 76 -26.35 -17.40 7.27
C THR A 76 -26.93 -17.17 8.67
N VAL A 77 -26.89 -15.92 9.14
CA VAL A 77 -27.72 -15.49 10.27
C VAL A 77 -29.00 -14.98 9.65
N GLY A 78 -30.09 -15.74 9.78
CA GLY A 78 -31.40 -15.33 9.28
C GLY A 78 -31.94 -14.20 10.14
N VAL A 79 -31.94 -12.97 9.61
CA VAL A 79 -32.54 -11.81 10.26
C VAL A 79 -33.22 -10.94 9.20
N ASP A 80 -34.43 -10.46 9.49
CA ASP A 80 -35.09 -9.35 8.75
C ASP A 80 -34.42 -7.99 9.10
N MET A 81 -33.11 -7.98 9.36
CA MET A 81 -32.34 -6.78 9.73
C MET A 81 -30.99 -6.73 9.02
N VAL A 82 -30.67 -5.51 8.59
CA VAL A 82 -29.31 -5.06 8.26
C VAL A 82 -28.49 -5.07 9.55
N GLU A 83 -27.83 -6.19 9.87
CA GLU A 83 -26.73 -6.22 10.85
C GLU A 83 -25.50 -5.55 10.22
N MET A 84 -25.48 -4.22 10.27
CA MET A 84 -24.30 -3.40 10.06
C MET A 84 -23.91 -2.77 11.40
N GLY A 85 -22.65 -2.95 11.80
CA GLY A 85 -22.12 -2.47 13.07
C GLY A 85 -22.35 -0.97 13.26
N GLY A 86 -22.79 -0.58 14.45
CA GLY A 86 -22.92 0.83 14.82
C GLY A 86 -21.54 1.49 14.96
N PRO A 87 -21.43 2.81 14.79
CA PRO A 87 -20.16 3.51 14.94
C PRO A 87 -19.62 3.38 16.37
N ILE A 88 -18.48 2.71 16.52
CA ILE A 88 -17.65 2.76 17.72
C ILE A 88 -16.67 3.93 17.55
N ALA A 89 -16.52 4.75 18.60
CA ALA A 89 -15.57 5.85 18.60
C ALA A 89 -14.12 5.35 18.67
N ASP A 90 -13.19 6.17 18.15
CA ASP A 90 -11.73 6.06 18.26
C ASP A 90 -10.99 5.07 17.33
N ALA A 91 -10.78 5.47 16.07
CA ALA A 91 -9.68 4.98 15.24
C ALA A 91 -9.10 6.07 14.31
N GLU A 92 -7.81 6.43 14.49
CA GLU A 92 -7.07 7.30 13.58
C GLU A 92 -6.10 6.50 12.70
N TYR A 93 -6.00 6.90 11.42
CA TYR A 93 -5.05 6.50 10.37
C TYR A 93 -5.26 5.16 9.61
N GLY A 94 -5.63 5.31 8.34
CA GLY A 94 -4.57 5.32 7.32
C GLY A 94 -4.43 4.10 6.41
N ASP A 95 -4.98 4.23 5.20
CA ASP A 95 -4.65 3.52 3.96
C ASP A 95 -4.78 1.98 3.99
N TYR A 96 -5.70 1.30 3.30
CA TYR A 96 -6.89 1.70 2.55
C TYR A 96 -8.15 1.69 3.44
N LYS A 97 -9.15 2.53 3.14
CA LYS A 97 -10.53 2.36 3.62
C LYS A 97 -11.41 1.97 2.44
N SER A 98 -12.16 0.89 2.60
CA SER A 98 -13.17 0.40 1.67
C SER A 98 -14.43 0.06 2.46
N LEU A 99 -15.59 0.54 2.03
CA LEU A 99 -16.87 0.14 2.60
C LEU A 99 -17.24 -1.23 2.05
N ARG A 100 -17.18 -2.24 2.93
CA ARG A 100 -17.52 -3.62 2.64
C ARG A 100 -18.65 -4.09 3.52
N PHE A 101 -19.69 -4.63 2.92
CA PHE A 101 -20.83 -5.18 3.63
C PHE A 101 -21.51 -6.27 2.80
N ARG A 102 -22.38 -7.02 3.47
CA ARG A 102 -23.25 -8.02 2.85
C ARG A 102 -24.70 -7.59 3.03
N VAL A 103 -25.53 -7.82 2.02
CA VAL A 103 -26.98 -7.64 2.05
C VAL A 103 -27.63 -8.99 1.77
N ILE A 104 -28.78 -9.25 2.38
CA ILE A 104 -29.62 -10.39 2.07
C ILE A 104 -30.73 -9.89 1.14
N GLU A 105 -30.64 -10.22 -0.15
CA GLU A 105 -31.76 -10.07 -1.08
C GLU A 105 -32.75 -11.21 -0.82
N LYS A 106 -34.03 -10.90 -0.63
CA LYS A 106 -35.10 -11.91 -0.53
C LYS A 106 -36.00 -11.76 -1.74
N LYS A 107 -35.92 -12.70 -2.69
CA LYS A 107 -36.68 -12.66 -3.94
C LYS A 107 -37.29 -14.02 -4.23
N ASP A 108 -38.59 -14.04 -4.51
CA ASP A 108 -39.36 -15.27 -4.79
C ASP A 108 -39.23 -16.34 -3.68
N GLY A 109 -39.07 -15.91 -2.42
CA GLY A 109 -38.82 -16.79 -1.27
C GLY A 109 -37.39 -17.33 -1.15
N VAL A 110 -36.49 -16.98 -2.06
CA VAL A 110 -35.08 -17.34 -2.04
C VAL A 110 -34.26 -16.21 -1.40
N GLU A 111 -33.51 -16.53 -0.35
CA GLU A 111 -32.52 -15.61 0.22
C GLU A 111 -31.19 -15.73 -0.55
N ARG A 112 -30.63 -14.59 -0.97
CA ARG A 112 -29.33 -14.50 -1.65
C ARG A 112 -28.41 -13.53 -0.91
N LEU A 113 -27.17 -13.96 -0.69
CA LEU A 113 -26.13 -13.09 -0.16
C LEU A 113 -25.51 -12.29 -1.30
N VAL A 114 -25.56 -10.97 -1.18
CA VAL A 114 -24.95 -10.02 -2.10
C VAL A 114 -23.87 -9.24 -1.35
N TYR A 115 -22.67 -9.25 -1.89
CA TYR A 115 -21.50 -8.58 -1.33
C TYR A 115 -21.24 -7.29 -2.11
N VAL A 116 -20.89 -6.24 -1.38
CA VAL A 116 -20.57 -4.93 -1.94
C VAL A 116 -19.20 -4.51 -1.44
N ASP A 117 -18.33 -4.05 -2.35
CA ASP A 117 -17.04 -3.44 -2.03
C ASP A 117 -16.98 -2.07 -2.71
N ILE A 118 -16.90 -0.98 -1.93
CA ILE A 118 -16.76 0.39 -2.44
C ILE A 118 -15.48 1.01 -1.88
N GLU A 119 -14.59 1.40 -2.77
CA GLU A 119 -13.25 1.91 -2.44
C GLU A 119 -13.05 3.33 -2.97
N ASN A 120 -12.31 4.14 -2.21
CA ASN A 120 -11.79 5.40 -2.72
C ASN A 120 -10.53 5.12 -3.54
N ALA A 121 -10.66 5.16 -4.87
CA ALA A 121 -9.60 4.82 -5.81
C ALA A 121 -8.47 5.87 -5.89
N VAL A 122 -8.68 7.08 -5.35
CA VAL A 122 -7.66 8.14 -5.29
C VAL A 122 -7.20 8.48 -3.87
N LEU A 123 -7.56 7.69 -2.84
CA LEU A 123 -7.25 8.00 -1.43
C LEU A 123 -5.79 8.37 -1.19
N LYS A 124 -4.86 7.64 -1.82
CA LYS A 124 -3.43 7.94 -1.72
C LYS A 124 -3.10 9.32 -2.31
N ASP A 125 -3.64 9.66 -3.47
CA ASP A 125 -3.42 10.96 -4.11
C ASP A 125 -4.14 12.11 -3.36
N LEU A 126 -5.27 11.83 -2.70
CA LEU A 126 -5.91 12.77 -1.77
C LEU A 126 -4.96 13.09 -0.60
N ASN A 127 -4.36 12.06 -0.01
CA ASN A 127 -3.45 12.18 1.12
C ASN A 127 -2.12 12.85 0.71
N ASP A 128 -1.49 12.40 -0.37
CA ASP A 128 -0.15 12.80 -0.79
C ASP A 128 -0.11 14.14 -1.57
N LYS A 129 -1.13 14.42 -2.38
CA LYS A 129 -1.13 15.56 -3.33
C LYS A 129 -2.16 16.63 -2.97
N LEU A 130 -3.43 16.26 -2.78
CA LEU A 130 -4.51 17.23 -2.61
C LEU A 130 -4.49 17.87 -1.21
N PHE A 131 -4.70 17.06 -0.17
CA PHE A 131 -4.83 17.55 1.20
C PHE A 131 -3.47 17.73 1.87
N LYS A 132 -2.51 16.82 1.62
CA LYS A 132 -1.21 16.76 2.34
C LYS A 132 -1.39 16.52 3.86
N ASP A 133 -2.54 15.93 4.22
CA ASP A 133 -2.97 15.54 5.56
C ASP A 133 -3.94 14.36 5.43
N LYS A 134 -3.58 13.19 5.97
CA LYS A 134 -4.43 11.99 5.86
C LYS A 134 -5.76 12.13 6.62
N LYS A 135 -5.86 13.03 7.61
CA LYS A 135 -7.10 13.26 8.36
C LYS A 135 -8.23 13.79 7.47
N PHE A 136 -7.90 14.60 6.46
CA PHE A 136 -8.87 15.06 5.46
C PHE A 136 -9.30 13.93 4.50
N GLY A 137 -8.36 13.09 4.03
CA GLY A 137 -8.72 11.92 3.21
C GLY A 137 -9.58 10.90 3.97
N ASP A 138 -9.26 10.68 5.25
CA ASP A 138 -10.08 9.88 6.17
C ASP A 138 -11.48 10.49 6.39
N ALA A 139 -11.58 11.80 6.59
CA ALA A 139 -12.86 12.51 6.72
C ALA A 139 -13.74 12.39 5.47
N VAL A 140 -13.15 12.53 4.27
CA VAL A 140 -13.86 12.35 2.98
C VAL A 140 -14.43 10.93 2.84
N ASN A 141 -13.64 9.91 3.17
CA ASN A 141 -14.12 8.51 3.17
C ASN A 141 -15.26 8.29 4.16
N ASN A 142 -15.06 8.70 5.41
CA ASN A 142 -16.02 8.50 6.48
C ASN A 142 -17.37 9.17 6.17
N MET A 143 -17.34 10.38 5.59
CA MET A 143 -18.55 11.09 5.16
C MET A 143 -19.26 10.43 3.97
N TYR A 144 -18.52 9.99 2.95
CA TYR A 144 -19.13 9.27 1.82
C TYR A 144 -19.74 7.94 2.26
N TYR A 145 -19.08 7.20 3.16
CA TYR A 145 -19.63 5.93 3.67
C TYR A 145 -20.84 6.12 4.57
N ASP A 146 -20.91 7.19 5.37
CA ASP A 146 -22.13 7.57 6.10
C ASP A 146 -23.26 7.97 5.14
N ALA A 147 -22.94 8.75 4.10
CA ALA A 147 -23.90 9.10 3.05
C ALA A 147 -24.49 7.87 2.38
N PHE A 148 -23.64 6.95 1.92
CA PHE A 148 -24.04 5.71 1.28
C PHE A 148 -24.84 4.80 2.22
N TYR A 149 -24.38 4.62 3.46
CA TYR A 149 -25.05 3.75 4.45
C TYR A 149 -26.45 4.25 4.81
N ASN A 150 -26.57 5.53 5.13
CA ASN A 150 -27.86 6.12 5.52
C ASN A 150 -28.86 6.12 4.36
N GLU A 151 -28.39 6.37 3.13
CA GLU A 151 -29.23 6.30 1.93
C GLU A 151 -29.68 4.86 1.64
N LEU A 152 -28.77 3.88 1.68
CA LEU A 152 -29.11 2.46 1.51
C LEU A 152 -30.17 2.04 2.52
N LYS A 153 -30.01 2.42 3.78
CA LYS A 153 -30.97 2.14 4.85
C LYS A 153 -32.34 2.78 4.59
N GLN A 154 -32.37 4.02 4.09
CA GLN A 154 -33.60 4.72 3.73
C GLN A 154 -34.31 4.06 2.53
N GLN A 155 -33.57 3.68 1.49
CA GLN A 155 -34.15 3.01 0.33
C GLN A 155 -34.68 1.61 0.67
N LEU A 156 -33.94 0.83 1.46
CA LEU A 156 -34.40 -0.48 1.94
C LEU A 156 -35.67 -0.39 2.81
N ALA A 157 -35.77 0.64 3.66
CA ALA A 157 -36.98 0.88 4.45
C ALA A 157 -38.19 1.33 3.59
N SER A 158 -37.92 2.01 2.46
CA SER A 158 -38.95 2.61 1.60
C SER A 158 -39.48 1.65 0.53
N ASN A 159 -38.64 0.74 0.02
CA ASN A 159 -38.99 -0.17 -1.09
C ASN A 159 -39.62 -1.51 -0.63
N GLY A 160 -39.75 -1.75 0.68
CA GLY A 160 -40.39 -2.96 1.22
C GLY A 160 -39.59 -4.24 1.04
N LYS A 161 -40.27 -5.39 0.82
CA LYS A 161 -39.63 -6.72 0.74
C LYS A 161 -39.22 -7.14 -0.67
N GLU A 162 -39.73 -6.51 -1.73
CA GLU A 162 -39.43 -6.84 -3.12
C GLU A 162 -38.77 -5.65 -3.83
N TYR A 163 -37.47 -5.75 -4.08
CA TYR A 163 -36.69 -4.74 -4.80
C TYR A 163 -35.60 -5.40 -5.64
N ASP A 164 -35.18 -4.75 -6.71
CA ASP A 164 -33.94 -5.09 -7.41
C ASP A 164 -32.77 -4.47 -6.64
N LEU A 165 -32.02 -5.30 -5.91
CA LEU A 165 -30.94 -4.82 -5.05
C LEU A 165 -29.82 -4.15 -5.86
N ASN A 166 -29.55 -4.61 -7.08
CA ASN A 166 -28.52 -4.03 -7.94
C ASN A 166 -28.89 -2.61 -8.40
N GLN A 167 -30.16 -2.39 -8.77
CA GLN A 167 -30.65 -1.05 -9.10
C GLN A 167 -30.65 -0.13 -7.88
N LEU A 168 -31.07 -0.63 -6.72
CA LEU A 168 -31.08 0.10 -5.44
C LEU A 168 -29.66 0.53 -5.04
N LEU A 169 -28.67 -0.37 -5.12
CA LEU A 169 -27.26 -0.05 -4.86
C LEU A 169 -26.69 0.97 -5.86
N LYS A 170 -27.06 0.87 -7.15
CA LYS A 170 -26.67 1.85 -8.19
C LYS A 170 -27.26 3.25 -7.91
N ALA A 171 -28.52 3.33 -7.49
CA ALA A 171 -29.17 4.60 -7.10
C ALA A 171 -28.55 5.19 -5.81
N THR A 172 -28.33 4.36 -4.80
CA THR A 172 -27.65 4.73 -3.55
C THR A 172 -26.27 5.33 -3.82
N TYR A 173 -25.47 4.67 -4.68
CA TYR A 173 -24.14 5.15 -5.09
C TYR A 173 -24.18 6.55 -5.72
N GLN A 174 -25.13 6.81 -6.63
CA GLN A 174 -25.29 8.12 -7.27
C GLN A 174 -25.64 9.22 -6.25
N GLN A 175 -26.55 8.94 -5.33
CA GLN A 175 -26.97 9.90 -4.30
C GLN A 175 -25.89 10.16 -3.26
N ALA A 176 -25.11 9.13 -2.86
CA ALA A 176 -23.94 9.29 -2.00
C ALA A 176 -22.88 10.18 -2.64
N ASN A 177 -22.61 10.01 -3.94
CA ASN A 177 -21.72 10.89 -4.71
C ASN A 177 -22.24 12.33 -4.79
N GLN A 178 -23.55 12.55 -4.99
CA GLN A 178 -24.12 13.90 -4.99
C GLN A 178 -24.01 14.56 -3.61
N LYS A 179 -24.27 13.81 -2.53
CA LYS A 179 -24.09 14.30 -1.15
C LYS A 179 -22.61 14.62 -0.84
N LEU A 180 -21.67 13.84 -1.36
CA LEU A 180 -20.23 14.14 -1.31
C LEU A 180 -19.90 15.46 -2.02
N LEU A 181 -20.35 15.65 -3.26
CA LEU A 181 -20.12 16.87 -4.04
C LEU A 181 -20.65 18.12 -3.33
N ASN A 182 -21.91 18.10 -2.89
CA ASN A 182 -22.54 19.21 -2.16
C ASN A 182 -21.79 19.54 -0.85
N THR A 183 -21.24 18.52 -0.18
CA THR A 183 -20.44 18.70 1.06
C THR A 183 -19.08 19.32 0.76
N LEU A 184 -18.40 18.87 -0.30
CA LEU A 184 -17.12 19.47 -0.73
C LEU A 184 -17.30 20.91 -1.23
N GLU A 185 -18.42 21.22 -1.89
CA GLU A 185 -18.73 22.57 -2.36
C GLU A 185 -19.00 23.53 -1.19
N SER A 186 -19.90 23.16 -0.28
CA SER A 186 -20.29 24.00 0.86
C SER A 186 -19.16 24.29 1.86
N THR A 187 -18.14 23.41 1.91
CA THR A 187 -16.89 23.55 2.69
C THR A 187 -15.76 24.25 1.92
N GLY A 188 -15.91 24.47 0.60
CA GLY A 188 -14.88 25.01 -0.28
C GLY A 188 -13.81 24.00 -0.74
N LEU A 189 -13.80 22.79 -0.18
CA LEU A 189 -12.84 21.72 -0.53
C LEU A 189 -12.93 21.29 -2.00
N LEU A 190 -14.08 21.44 -2.65
CA LEU A 190 -14.26 21.15 -4.08
C LEU A 190 -13.31 21.98 -4.95
N GLN A 191 -13.04 23.23 -4.59
CA GLN A 191 -12.15 24.13 -5.34
C GLN A 191 -10.69 23.65 -5.32
N LEU A 192 -10.28 22.90 -4.30
CA LEU A 192 -8.97 22.26 -4.26
C LEU A 192 -8.88 21.14 -5.29
N ALA A 193 -9.94 20.35 -5.41
CA ALA A 193 -10.00 19.21 -6.32
C ALA A 193 -10.00 19.67 -7.78
N LEU A 194 -10.84 20.62 -8.16
CA LEU A 194 -11.01 21.06 -9.56
C LEU A 194 -9.71 21.54 -10.25
N GLY A 195 -8.67 21.92 -9.48
CA GLY A 195 -7.33 22.25 -9.98
C GLY A 195 -6.34 21.08 -10.05
N MET A 196 -6.78 19.83 -9.93
CA MET A 196 -5.95 18.62 -10.06
C MET A 196 -6.19 17.89 -11.38
N GLU A 197 -5.16 17.22 -11.89
CA GLU A 197 -5.26 16.39 -13.09
C GLU A 197 -5.91 15.03 -12.82
N GLY A 198 -6.48 14.43 -13.88
CA GLY A 198 -7.03 13.08 -13.85
C GLY A 198 -8.24 12.90 -12.93
N GLN A 199 -8.38 11.69 -12.37
CA GLN A 199 -9.47 11.31 -11.47
C GLN A 199 -9.48 12.13 -10.16
N LEU A 200 -8.31 12.60 -9.71
CA LEU A 200 -8.20 13.44 -8.50
C LEU A 200 -8.96 14.76 -8.67
N GLY A 201 -9.04 15.28 -9.90
CA GLY A 201 -9.80 16.49 -10.23
C GLY A 201 -11.31 16.32 -10.32
N LYS A 202 -11.82 15.08 -10.18
CA LYS A 202 -13.21 14.72 -10.45
C LYS A 202 -13.82 13.97 -9.25
N PRO A 203 -14.29 14.68 -8.21
CA PRO A 203 -14.74 14.02 -6.97
C PRO A 203 -15.88 13.01 -7.12
N ALA A 204 -16.73 13.18 -8.14
CA ALA A 204 -17.76 12.21 -8.53
C ALA A 204 -17.21 10.83 -8.95
N GLN A 205 -15.91 10.74 -9.25
CA GLN A 205 -15.22 9.52 -9.66
C GLN A 205 -14.29 8.97 -8.55
N TRP A 206 -14.18 9.63 -7.38
CA TRP A 206 -13.24 9.21 -6.34
C TRP A 206 -13.59 7.84 -5.76
N PHE A 207 -14.89 7.56 -5.59
CA PHE A 207 -15.40 6.28 -5.12
C PHE A 207 -15.83 5.41 -6.29
N LEU A 208 -15.44 4.14 -6.27
CA LEU A 208 -15.84 3.14 -7.27
C LEU A 208 -16.24 1.86 -6.54
N GLY A 209 -17.22 1.15 -7.09
CA GLY A 209 -17.82 0.01 -6.40
C GLY A 209 -17.94 -1.25 -7.25
N GLY A 210 -18.07 -2.38 -6.56
CA GLY A 210 -18.45 -3.64 -7.16
C GLY A 210 -19.47 -4.42 -6.34
N ILE A 211 -20.28 -5.20 -7.02
CA ILE A 211 -21.28 -6.12 -6.46
C ILE A 211 -20.91 -7.54 -6.89
N GLY A 212 -21.10 -8.52 -6.01
CA GLY A 212 -20.86 -9.93 -6.35
C GLY A 212 -21.50 -10.92 -5.38
N SER A 213 -21.49 -12.20 -5.74
CA SER A 213 -21.99 -13.30 -4.89
C SER A 213 -21.06 -13.65 -3.72
N ASP A 214 -19.84 -13.11 -3.72
CA ASP A 214 -18.84 -13.22 -2.67
C ASP A 214 -17.95 -11.96 -2.66
N ALA A 215 -17.15 -11.78 -1.60
CA ALA A 215 -16.34 -10.59 -1.43
C ALA A 215 -15.18 -10.47 -2.45
N ILE A 216 -14.72 -11.57 -3.05
CA ILE A 216 -13.68 -11.55 -4.09
C ILE A 216 -14.30 -11.01 -5.37
N LYS A 217 -15.47 -11.53 -5.77
CA LYS A 217 -16.23 -11.06 -6.93
C LYS A 217 -16.66 -9.59 -6.79
N ALA A 218 -17.10 -9.17 -5.60
CA ALA A 218 -17.38 -7.77 -5.33
C ALA A 218 -16.13 -6.87 -5.52
N ASN A 219 -14.95 -7.28 -5.02
CA ASN A 219 -13.70 -6.54 -5.26
C ASN A 219 -13.28 -6.54 -6.74
N MET A 220 -13.46 -7.67 -7.45
CA MET A 220 -13.20 -7.74 -8.89
C MET A 220 -14.17 -6.85 -9.69
N GLY A 221 -15.42 -6.69 -9.24
CA GLY A 221 -16.36 -5.70 -9.76
C GLY A 221 -15.86 -4.26 -9.56
N ALA A 222 -15.34 -3.92 -8.37
CA ALA A 222 -14.79 -2.60 -8.09
C ALA A 222 -13.54 -2.28 -8.93
N ARG A 223 -12.67 -3.28 -9.13
CA ARG A 223 -11.54 -3.21 -10.07
C ARG A 223 -12.00 -3.08 -11.52
N GLY A 224 -13.07 -3.78 -11.91
CA GLY A 224 -13.73 -3.61 -13.21
C GLY A 224 -14.26 -2.19 -13.40
N ALA A 225 -14.85 -1.58 -12.37
CA ALA A 225 -15.28 -0.18 -12.38
C ALA A 225 -14.11 0.80 -12.55
N ARG A 226 -12.92 0.52 -11.98
CA ARG A 226 -11.69 1.30 -12.26
C ARG A 226 -11.25 1.21 -13.72
N GLN A 227 -11.40 0.05 -14.36
CA GLN A 227 -11.06 -0.10 -15.76
C GLN A 227 -12.08 0.63 -16.64
N HIS A 228 -13.37 0.41 -16.39
CA HIS A 228 -14.46 1.13 -17.04
C HIS A 228 -14.26 2.66 -16.97
N LEU A 229 -13.91 3.20 -15.80
CA LEU A 229 -13.64 4.63 -15.63
C LEU A 229 -12.52 5.15 -16.55
N LYS A 230 -11.48 4.36 -16.87
CA LYS A 230 -10.44 4.79 -17.82
C LYS A 230 -10.96 4.83 -19.25
N ASP A 231 -11.87 3.92 -19.58
CA ASP A 231 -12.34 3.69 -20.94
C ASP A 231 -13.52 4.61 -21.31
N THR A 232 -14.40 4.95 -20.34
CA THR A 232 -15.59 5.81 -20.54
C THR A 232 -15.51 7.17 -19.85
N ASN A 233 -14.61 7.33 -18.86
CA ASN A 233 -14.59 8.48 -17.94
C ASN A 233 -15.86 8.58 -17.05
N ASP A 234 -16.62 7.49 -16.86
CA ASP A 234 -17.74 7.45 -15.91
C ASP A 234 -17.42 6.60 -14.66
N GLY A 235 -17.73 7.14 -13.48
CA GLY A 235 -17.57 6.44 -12.21
C GLY A 235 -18.85 5.71 -11.81
N LEU A 236 -18.76 4.42 -11.49
CA LEU A 236 -19.93 3.57 -11.20
C LEU A 236 -19.68 2.49 -10.14
N ILE A 237 -20.77 1.80 -9.78
CA ILE A 237 -20.76 0.51 -9.11
C ILE A 237 -21.15 -0.60 -10.11
N LEU A 238 -20.27 -1.59 -10.29
CA LEU A 238 -20.37 -2.62 -11.34
C LEU A 238 -20.80 -3.97 -10.75
N ASP A 239 -21.74 -4.68 -11.38
CA ASP A 239 -21.96 -6.08 -11.03
C ASP A 239 -20.84 -6.93 -11.64
N PHE A 240 -20.23 -7.80 -10.86
CA PHE A 240 -19.26 -8.78 -11.34
C PHE A 240 -19.83 -9.66 -12.47
N ALA A 241 -21.13 -9.94 -12.48
CA ALA A 241 -21.80 -10.65 -13.57
C ALA A 241 -21.70 -9.88 -14.90
N ASP A 242 -21.84 -8.55 -14.88
CA ASP A 242 -21.66 -7.68 -16.05
C ASP A 242 -20.19 -7.68 -16.52
N HIS A 243 -19.24 -7.80 -15.58
CA HIS A 243 -17.79 -7.80 -15.85
C HIS A 243 -17.22 -9.17 -16.25
N LEU A 244 -17.95 -10.26 -16.00
CA LEU A 244 -17.49 -11.63 -16.16
C LEU A 244 -16.91 -11.98 -17.54
N PRO A 245 -17.49 -11.51 -18.69
CA PRO A 245 -16.90 -11.76 -19.99
C PRO A 245 -15.51 -11.12 -20.17
N GLN A 246 -15.29 -9.93 -19.61
CA GLN A 246 -14.00 -9.23 -19.67
C GLN A 246 -12.97 -9.90 -18.77
N MET A 247 -13.35 -10.24 -17.53
CA MET A 247 -12.50 -10.99 -16.59
C MET A 247 -12.02 -12.33 -17.18
N HIS A 248 -12.89 -13.02 -17.92
CA HIS A 248 -12.51 -14.23 -18.66
C HIS A 248 -11.44 -13.95 -19.73
N GLN A 249 -11.59 -12.89 -20.53
CA GLN A 249 -10.57 -12.49 -21.51
C GLN A 249 -9.25 -12.09 -20.84
N ASP A 250 -9.29 -11.39 -19.71
CA ASP A 250 -8.08 -11.00 -18.99
C ASP A 250 -7.32 -12.19 -18.41
N ILE A 251 -8.02 -13.19 -17.85
CA ILE A 251 -7.44 -14.46 -17.40
C ILE A 251 -6.79 -15.23 -18.56
N LEU A 252 -7.44 -15.33 -19.72
CA LEU A 252 -6.86 -15.94 -20.91
C LEU A 252 -5.65 -15.15 -21.45
N ALA A 253 -5.70 -13.82 -21.38
CA ALA A 253 -4.58 -12.96 -21.78
C ALA A 253 -3.37 -13.13 -20.86
N ILE A 254 -3.56 -13.23 -19.53
CA ILE A 254 -2.49 -13.55 -18.58
C ILE A 254 -1.83 -14.87 -18.94
N LYS A 255 -2.63 -15.91 -19.17
CA LYS A 255 -2.13 -17.24 -19.55
C LYS A 255 -1.34 -17.21 -20.86
N LYS A 256 -1.82 -16.51 -21.88
CA LYS A 256 -1.12 -16.36 -23.17
C LYS A 256 0.24 -15.66 -23.03
N VAL A 257 0.33 -14.60 -22.22
CA VAL A 257 1.60 -13.89 -21.99
C VAL A 257 2.55 -14.78 -21.17
N HIS A 258 2.04 -15.46 -20.14
CA HIS A 258 2.78 -16.44 -19.34
C HIS A 258 3.38 -17.56 -20.22
N GLU A 259 2.59 -18.15 -21.12
CA GLU A 259 3.03 -19.16 -22.08
C GLU A 259 4.16 -18.67 -22.98
N SER A 260 4.13 -17.41 -23.42
CA SER A 260 5.23 -16.79 -24.18
C SER A 260 6.51 -16.65 -23.34
N LEU A 261 6.37 -16.26 -22.06
CA LEU A 261 7.51 -16.05 -21.15
C LEU A 261 8.16 -17.36 -20.70
N GLN A 262 7.38 -18.38 -20.30
CA GLN A 262 7.94 -19.64 -19.81
C GLN A 262 8.65 -20.46 -20.91
N ASN A 263 8.30 -20.25 -22.18
CA ASN A 263 8.98 -20.86 -23.31
C ASN A 263 10.25 -20.10 -23.76
N ASN A 264 10.54 -18.93 -23.17
CA ASN A 264 11.73 -18.16 -23.52
C ASN A 264 12.98 -18.75 -22.84
N ARG A 265 13.81 -19.43 -23.65
CA ARG A 265 15.06 -20.07 -23.20
C ARG A 265 16.04 -19.13 -22.51
N GLU A 266 16.08 -17.84 -22.86
CA GLU A 266 16.97 -16.90 -22.18
C GLU A 266 16.49 -16.62 -20.75
N LEU A 267 15.19 -16.39 -20.56
CA LEU A 267 14.61 -16.14 -19.24
C LEU A 267 14.78 -17.34 -18.29
N LEU A 268 14.64 -18.56 -18.83
CA LEU A 268 14.93 -19.80 -18.10
C LEU A 268 16.42 -19.91 -17.75
N ARG A 269 17.32 -19.75 -18.74
CA ARG A 269 18.78 -19.86 -18.54
C ARG A 269 19.34 -18.85 -17.53
N THR A 270 18.76 -17.65 -17.49
CA THR A 270 19.19 -16.54 -16.62
C THR A 270 18.54 -16.56 -15.24
N GLY A 271 17.53 -17.40 -15.01
CA GLY A 271 16.78 -17.44 -13.75
C GLY A 271 15.81 -16.27 -13.56
N ILE A 272 15.51 -15.50 -14.62
CA ILE A 272 14.45 -14.47 -14.61
C ILE A 272 13.06 -15.11 -14.47
N MET A 273 12.89 -16.31 -15.03
CA MET A 273 11.76 -17.20 -14.77
C MET A 273 12.22 -18.29 -13.79
N THR A 274 11.63 -18.32 -12.59
CA THR A 274 11.94 -19.30 -11.54
C THR A 274 11.00 -20.50 -11.60
N PHE A 275 11.54 -21.70 -11.37
CA PHE A 275 10.77 -22.95 -11.34
C PHE A 275 9.83 -22.97 -10.12
N VAL A 276 8.63 -23.51 -10.30
CA VAL A 276 7.68 -23.76 -9.21
C VAL A 276 7.54 -25.26 -8.97
N GLU A 277 6.83 -25.94 -9.85
CA GLU A 277 6.56 -27.39 -9.85
C GLU A 277 6.11 -27.82 -11.25
N ASP A 278 6.10 -29.13 -11.54
CA ASP A 278 5.57 -29.73 -12.78
C ASP A 278 6.05 -29.10 -14.10
N GLY A 279 7.31 -28.62 -14.14
CA GLY A 279 7.87 -27.96 -15.32
C GLY A 279 7.36 -26.54 -15.57
N LYS A 280 6.57 -25.98 -14.64
CA LYS A 280 6.02 -24.63 -14.73
C LYS A 280 6.95 -23.61 -14.07
N TYR A 281 6.97 -22.41 -14.65
CA TYR A 281 7.81 -21.30 -14.20
C TYR A 281 7.00 -20.02 -14.01
N ILE A 282 7.42 -19.13 -13.11
CA ILE A 282 6.86 -17.78 -12.92
C ILE A 282 7.98 -16.74 -12.90
N LEU A 283 7.67 -15.45 -12.96
CA LEU A 283 8.70 -14.41 -12.79
C LEU A 283 9.37 -14.54 -11.41
N ASP A 284 10.70 -14.48 -11.39
CA ASP A 284 11.45 -14.48 -10.14
C ASP A 284 11.13 -13.24 -9.28
N TYR A 285 11.28 -13.41 -7.97
CA TYR A 285 10.97 -12.44 -6.94
C TYR A 285 11.56 -11.04 -7.24
N ASP A 286 12.84 -10.94 -7.63
CA ASP A 286 13.43 -9.61 -7.85
C ASP A 286 12.94 -8.97 -9.15
N VAL A 287 12.52 -9.77 -10.14
CA VAL A 287 11.93 -9.23 -11.38
C VAL A 287 10.56 -8.66 -11.10
N VAL A 288 9.74 -9.36 -10.30
CA VAL A 288 8.46 -8.83 -9.80
C VAL A 288 8.68 -7.57 -8.96
N GLU A 289 9.72 -7.53 -8.10
CA GLU A 289 10.05 -6.32 -7.33
C GLU A 289 10.51 -5.15 -8.22
N ILE A 290 11.33 -5.41 -9.25
CA ILE A 290 11.74 -4.43 -10.24
C ILE A 290 10.51 -3.87 -10.97
N LEU A 291 9.64 -4.70 -11.52
CA LEU A 291 8.45 -4.26 -12.25
C LEU A 291 7.50 -3.46 -11.33
N ARG A 292 7.23 -3.96 -10.12
CA ARG A 292 6.38 -3.27 -9.13
C ARG A 292 6.90 -1.88 -8.75
N LYS A 293 8.23 -1.70 -8.65
CA LYS A 293 8.87 -0.43 -8.29
C LYS A 293 9.07 0.52 -9.48
N ASN A 294 8.83 0.08 -10.71
CA ASN A 294 9.04 0.86 -11.93
C ASN A 294 7.79 0.75 -12.79
N LYS A 295 6.86 1.70 -12.64
CA LYS A 295 5.63 1.76 -13.44
C LYS A 295 5.92 2.49 -14.75
N ARG A 296 5.29 2.07 -15.85
CA ARG A 296 5.45 2.71 -17.18
C ARG A 296 5.26 4.24 -17.13
N GLY A 297 4.19 4.70 -16.46
CA GLY A 297 3.89 6.13 -16.27
C GLY A 297 4.80 6.91 -15.33
N SER A 298 5.87 6.29 -14.79
CA SER A 298 6.92 7.00 -14.02
C SER A 298 8.10 7.45 -14.91
N PHE A 299 8.04 7.21 -16.22
CA PHE A 299 9.10 7.53 -17.18
C PHE A 299 8.56 8.45 -18.28
N PRO A 300 9.38 9.39 -18.81
CA PRO A 300 8.99 10.24 -19.94
C PRO A 300 8.65 9.46 -21.22
N SER A 301 9.24 8.27 -21.42
CA SER A 301 9.01 7.45 -22.60
C SER A 301 9.10 5.94 -22.31
N THR A 302 8.45 5.13 -23.16
CA THR A 302 8.57 3.65 -23.12
C THR A 302 10.00 3.18 -23.35
N ALA A 303 10.80 3.91 -24.14
CA ALA A 303 12.21 3.57 -24.37
C ALA A 303 13.04 3.72 -23.09
N GLU A 304 12.87 4.82 -22.35
CA GLU A 304 13.51 5.03 -21.04
C GLU A 304 13.04 4.02 -20.01
N TYR A 305 11.74 3.68 -20.00
CA TYR A 305 11.19 2.62 -19.17
C TYR A 305 11.93 1.29 -19.42
N ARG A 306 11.97 0.81 -20.67
CA ARG A 306 12.64 -0.45 -21.02
C ARG A 306 14.13 -0.41 -20.72
N ALA A 307 14.81 0.71 -20.97
CA ALA A 307 16.22 0.89 -20.61
C ALA A 307 16.45 0.77 -19.10
N ALA A 308 15.59 1.36 -18.27
CA ALA A 308 15.66 1.26 -16.82
C ALA A 308 15.40 -0.16 -16.30
N ILE A 309 14.42 -0.88 -16.85
CA ILE A 309 14.17 -2.29 -16.51
C ILE A 309 15.37 -3.17 -16.91
N ARG A 310 15.88 -3.01 -18.14
CA ARG A 310 17.07 -3.72 -18.65
C ARG A 310 18.29 -3.51 -17.75
N ALA A 311 18.57 -2.26 -17.35
CA ALA A 311 19.68 -1.95 -16.46
C ALA A 311 19.54 -2.62 -15.08
N LYS A 312 18.33 -2.61 -14.50
CA LYS A 312 18.05 -3.22 -13.18
C LYS A 312 18.15 -4.75 -13.22
N ILE A 313 17.60 -5.39 -14.26
CA ILE A 313 17.73 -6.84 -14.43
C ILE A 313 19.20 -7.22 -14.65
N LYS A 314 19.94 -6.50 -15.51
CA LYS A 314 21.39 -6.75 -15.73
C LYS A 314 22.23 -6.54 -14.47
N SER A 315 21.79 -5.75 -13.50
CA SER A 315 22.50 -5.58 -12.20
C SER A 315 22.30 -6.72 -11.20
N ILE A 316 21.36 -7.63 -11.44
CA ILE A 316 21.01 -8.78 -10.56
C ILE A 316 21.30 -10.12 -11.24
N TYR A 317 20.95 -10.28 -12.52
CA TYR A 317 21.04 -11.55 -13.24
C TYR A 317 22.25 -11.57 -14.18
N ALA A 318 23.23 -12.42 -13.86
CA ALA A 318 24.47 -12.51 -14.61
C ALA A 318 24.23 -13.05 -16.03
N GLY A 319 24.72 -12.33 -17.05
CA GLY A 319 24.57 -12.72 -18.45
C GLY A 319 23.12 -12.69 -18.95
N ALA A 320 22.24 -11.88 -18.34
CA ALA A 320 20.95 -11.50 -18.90
C ALA A 320 21.12 -10.33 -19.88
N GLU A 321 20.79 -10.55 -21.15
CA GLU A 321 20.93 -9.57 -22.22
C GLU A 321 19.60 -9.45 -22.96
N LEU A 322 18.61 -8.87 -22.25
CA LEU A 322 17.25 -8.58 -22.72
C LEU A 322 17.25 -7.58 -23.88
N ALA A 323 17.77 -7.98 -25.03
CA ALA A 323 17.90 -7.16 -26.23
C ALA A 323 16.55 -6.92 -26.90
N ASP A 324 15.65 -7.91 -26.86
CA ASP A 324 14.28 -7.76 -27.35
C ASP A 324 13.39 -7.00 -26.35
N ASP A 325 13.04 -5.78 -26.72
CA ASP A 325 12.10 -4.92 -26.02
C ASP A 325 10.74 -5.60 -25.77
N LYS A 326 10.30 -6.52 -26.65
CA LYS A 326 9.03 -7.27 -26.47
C LYS A 326 9.06 -8.20 -25.27
N VAL A 327 10.24 -8.70 -24.89
CA VAL A 327 10.39 -9.55 -23.69
C VAL A 327 10.18 -8.71 -22.44
N ILE A 328 10.70 -7.48 -22.41
CA ILE A 328 10.45 -6.53 -21.32
C ILE A 328 8.97 -6.15 -21.24
N ASP A 329 8.34 -5.84 -22.37
CA ASP A 329 6.91 -5.55 -22.42
C ASP A 329 6.06 -6.75 -21.96
N ALA A 330 6.37 -7.97 -22.40
CA ALA A 330 5.65 -9.17 -21.99
C ALA A 330 5.79 -9.45 -20.48
N MET A 331 6.97 -9.28 -19.89
CA MET A 331 7.14 -9.40 -18.44
C MET A 331 6.34 -8.33 -17.69
N THR A 332 6.32 -7.10 -18.22
CA THR A 332 5.55 -5.98 -17.66
C THR A 332 4.05 -6.27 -17.74
N ASP A 333 3.55 -6.69 -18.90
CA ASP A 333 2.14 -7.01 -19.13
C ASP A 333 1.68 -8.19 -18.25
N TYR A 334 2.52 -9.22 -18.07
CA TYR A 334 2.22 -10.33 -17.17
C TYR A 334 2.11 -9.86 -15.71
N PHE A 335 3.06 -9.04 -15.25
CA PHE A 335 3.02 -8.43 -13.92
C PHE A 335 1.78 -7.53 -13.73
N GLU A 336 1.54 -6.58 -14.65
CA GLU A 336 0.46 -5.60 -14.55
C GLU A 336 -0.92 -6.29 -14.60
N LYS A 337 -1.09 -7.34 -15.41
CA LYS A 337 -2.33 -8.13 -15.45
C LYS A 337 -2.52 -9.02 -14.23
N CYS A 338 -1.46 -9.61 -13.66
CA CYS A 338 -1.56 -10.31 -12.37
C CYS A 338 -1.92 -9.34 -11.22
N ASP A 339 -1.36 -8.14 -11.17
CA ASP A 339 -1.75 -7.13 -10.15
C ASP A 339 -3.19 -6.61 -10.37
N ALA A 340 -3.68 -6.59 -11.61
CA ALA A 340 -5.06 -6.21 -11.92
C ALA A 340 -6.10 -7.17 -11.30
N ILE A 341 -5.80 -8.47 -11.23
CA ILE A 341 -6.68 -9.50 -10.61
C ILE A 341 -6.30 -9.87 -9.16
N ASN A 342 -5.41 -9.08 -8.54
CA ASN A 342 -4.94 -9.29 -7.18
C ASN A 342 -6.12 -9.20 -6.17
N PRO A 343 -6.41 -10.25 -5.39
CA PRO A 343 -7.56 -10.24 -4.48
C PRO A 343 -7.40 -9.16 -3.38
N PRO A 344 -8.51 -8.74 -2.75
CA PRO A 344 -8.46 -7.80 -1.64
C PRO A 344 -7.71 -8.42 -0.45
N LEU A 345 -6.78 -7.66 0.13
CA LEU A 345 -6.25 -8.00 1.44
C LEU A 345 -7.28 -7.62 2.50
N PHE A 346 -7.91 -8.63 3.11
CA PHE A 346 -8.82 -8.44 4.23
C PHE A 346 -8.02 -8.31 5.53
N ILE A 347 -7.84 -7.07 6.00
CA ILE A 347 -7.25 -6.79 7.31
C ILE A 347 -8.35 -6.90 8.37
N ARG A 348 -8.28 -7.93 9.21
CA ARG A 348 -9.26 -8.21 10.27
C ARG A 348 -9.40 -7.07 11.28
N ASP A 349 -8.28 -6.49 11.69
CA ASP A 349 -8.18 -5.40 12.66
C ASP A 349 -7.03 -4.46 12.30
N ARG A 350 -7.25 -3.14 12.46
CA ARG A 350 -6.18 -2.14 12.49
C ARG A 350 -5.83 -1.84 13.93
N ILE A 351 -4.61 -2.19 14.35
CA ILE A 351 -4.16 -1.90 15.71
C ILE A 351 -3.57 -0.49 15.74
N ARG A 352 -4.27 0.47 16.37
CA ARG A 352 -3.68 1.79 16.66
C ARG A 352 -2.51 1.63 17.63
N ILE A 353 -1.35 2.11 17.22
CA ILE A 353 -0.13 2.09 18.02
C ILE A 353 0.16 3.52 18.48
N ASP A 354 -0.15 3.76 19.74
CA ASP A 354 0.08 5.05 20.38
C ASP A 354 1.55 5.18 20.81
N LEU A 355 2.33 5.94 20.02
CA LEU A 355 3.75 6.15 20.26
C LEU A 355 4.03 7.10 21.44
N GLU A 356 3.03 7.79 22.01
CA GLU A 356 3.22 8.59 23.24
C GLU A 356 3.46 7.68 24.45
N LYS A 357 2.88 6.47 24.43
CA LYS A 357 3.06 5.44 25.47
C LYS A 357 4.45 4.80 25.48
N ALA A 358 5.29 5.06 24.48
CA ALA A 358 6.67 4.60 24.48
C ALA A 358 7.50 5.41 25.51
N GLN A 359 7.99 4.74 26.55
CA GLN A 359 8.80 5.36 27.62
C GLN A 359 10.30 4.98 27.56
N HIS A 360 10.63 3.92 26.82
CA HIS A 360 11.92 3.22 26.95
C HIS A 360 12.59 2.88 25.61
N GLY A 361 12.28 3.65 24.57
CA GLY A 361 12.59 3.33 23.18
C GLY A 361 11.41 2.74 22.43
N ILE A 362 11.62 2.53 21.13
CA ILE A 362 10.69 1.91 20.18
C ILE A 362 11.49 0.94 19.32
N VAL A 363 10.89 -0.21 19.01
CA VAL A 363 11.40 -1.17 18.02
C VAL A 363 10.41 -1.24 16.87
N SER A 364 10.80 -0.78 15.68
CA SER A 364 10.02 -0.97 14.44
C SER A 364 10.49 -2.22 13.71
N ILE A 365 9.53 -2.99 13.20
CA ILE A 365 9.70 -4.22 12.45
C ILE A 365 8.86 -4.11 11.17
N ASP A 366 9.50 -3.81 10.04
CA ASP A 366 8.89 -3.82 8.70
C ASP A 366 9.19 -5.17 8.03
N PHE A 367 8.15 -5.89 7.63
CA PHE A 367 8.27 -7.16 6.91
C PHE A 367 8.46 -6.97 5.40
N SER A 368 9.68 -7.21 4.93
CA SER A 368 10.03 -7.04 3.53
C SER A 368 9.36 -8.08 2.63
N GLY A 369 8.69 -7.59 1.59
CA GLY A 369 8.36 -8.41 0.42
C GLY A 369 6.94 -8.94 0.27
N MET A 370 6.02 -8.69 1.23
CA MET A 370 4.64 -9.18 1.14
C MET A 370 3.97 -8.86 -0.21
N GLY A 371 4.13 -7.62 -0.70
CA GLY A 371 3.56 -7.20 -1.98
C GLY A 371 4.18 -7.89 -3.21
N VAL A 372 5.35 -8.53 -3.08
CA VAL A 372 5.99 -9.35 -4.13
C VAL A 372 5.53 -10.80 -4.00
N GLU A 373 5.47 -11.33 -2.77
CA GLU A 373 4.97 -12.68 -2.49
C GLU A 373 3.51 -12.86 -2.92
N ASN A 374 2.64 -11.88 -2.66
CA ASN A 374 1.24 -11.91 -3.12
C ASN A 374 1.14 -11.96 -4.65
N ILE A 375 2.00 -11.24 -5.38
CA ILE A 375 2.02 -11.29 -6.85
C ILE A 375 2.54 -12.64 -7.35
N GLN A 376 3.60 -13.19 -6.74
CA GLN A 376 4.04 -14.55 -7.07
C GLN A 376 2.98 -15.61 -6.72
N ALA A 377 2.21 -15.42 -5.65
CA ALA A 377 1.08 -16.29 -5.29
C ALA A 377 -0.04 -16.23 -6.34
N ILE A 378 -0.40 -15.04 -6.85
CA ILE A 378 -1.32 -14.91 -8.00
C ILE A 378 -0.76 -15.63 -9.23
N MET A 379 0.53 -15.42 -9.54
CA MET A 379 1.19 -16.09 -10.66
C MET A 379 1.14 -17.62 -10.53
N LYS A 380 1.30 -18.17 -9.31
CA LYS A 380 1.11 -19.61 -9.02
C LYS A 380 -0.33 -20.06 -9.19
N GLY A 381 -1.31 -19.34 -8.63
CA GLY A 381 -2.73 -19.68 -8.78
C GLY A 381 -3.18 -19.72 -10.24
N MET A 382 -2.64 -18.81 -11.08
CA MET A 382 -2.86 -18.81 -12.53
C MET A 382 -2.28 -20.03 -13.26
N LEU A 383 -1.33 -20.78 -12.67
CA LEU A 383 -0.81 -22.04 -13.22
C LEU A 383 -1.83 -23.19 -13.15
N GLU A 384 -2.89 -23.04 -12.34
CA GLU A 384 -4.00 -23.99 -12.21
C GLU A 384 -5.15 -23.70 -13.21
N THR A 385 -5.10 -22.59 -13.97
CA THR A 385 -6.18 -22.18 -14.88
C THR A 385 -6.34 -23.13 -16.08
N GLU A 386 -7.42 -23.91 -16.06
CA GLU A 386 -7.94 -24.64 -17.21
C GLU A 386 -8.69 -23.69 -18.17
N ALA A 387 -8.28 -23.62 -19.44
CA ALA A 387 -8.85 -22.71 -20.42
C ALA A 387 -9.99 -23.31 -21.27
N ASN A 388 -10.22 -24.63 -21.18
CA ASN A 388 -11.12 -25.39 -22.07
C ASN A 388 -12.49 -25.68 -21.43
N VAL A 389 -12.96 -24.79 -20.55
CA VAL A 389 -14.25 -24.91 -19.84
C VAL A 389 -15.07 -23.62 -20.03
N SER A 390 -16.32 -23.57 -19.54
CA SER A 390 -17.16 -22.39 -19.73
C SER A 390 -16.59 -21.16 -19.00
N PRO A 391 -16.83 -19.91 -19.49
CA PRO A 391 -16.21 -18.70 -18.94
C PRO A 391 -16.35 -18.57 -17.42
N ASN A 392 -17.54 -18.82 -16.88
CA ASN A 392 -17.81 -18.78 -15.44
C ASN A 392 -16.91 -19.75 -14.66
N VAL A 393 -16.70 -20.97 -15.19
CA VAL A 393 -15.87 -22.00 -14.55
C VAL A 393 -14.37 -21.65 -14.67
N VAL A 394 -13.92 -21.08 -15.79
CA VAL A 394 -12.54 -20.58 -15.95
C VAL A 394 -12.26 -19.51 -14.89
N VAL A 395 -13.16 -18.53 -14.76
CA VAL A 395 -12.99 -17.39 -13.85
C VAL A 395 -13.07 -17.83 -12.39
N ASP A 396 -14.11 -18.59 -11.99
CA ASP A 396 -14.30 -19.02 -10.60
C ASP A 396 -13.17 -19.93 -10.12
N ARG A 397 -12.67 -20.85 -10.96
CA ARG A 397 -11.52 -21.70 -10.61
C ARG A 397 -10.23 -20.89 -10.48
N SER A 398 -9.99 -19.93 -11.39
CA SER A 398 -8.79 -19.10 -11.36
C SER A 398 -8.77 -18.19 -10.12
N LEU A 399 -9.87 -17.49 -9.83
CA LEU A 399 -9.99 -16.67 -8.63
C LEU A 399 -9.87 -17.51 -7.35
N GLY A 400 -10.46 -18.70 -7.31
CA GLY A 400 -10.33 -19.63 -6.18
C GLY A 400 -8.90 -20.16 -5.96
N ALA A 401 -8.15 -20.42 -7.04
CA ALA A 401 -6.75 -20.83 -6.96
C ALA A 401 -5.84 -19.68 -6.50
N ILE A 402 -6.01 -18.49 -7.08
CA ILE A 402 -5.32 -17.26 -6.67
C ILE A 402 -5.56 -16.98 -5.19
N TRP A 403 -6.82 -17.04 -4.75
CA TRP A 403 -7.19 -16.78 -3.36
C TRP A 403 -6.49 -17.73 -2.39
N ARG A 404 -6.48 -19.03 -2.71
CA ARG A 404 -5.77 -20.05 -1.93
C ARG A 404 -4.27 -19.77 -1.80
N GLU A 405 -3.60 -19.38 -2.88
CA GLU A 405 -2.17 -19.06 -2.84
C GLU A 405 -1.88 -17.79 -2.04
N VAL A 406 -2.70 -16.74 -2.18
CA VAL A 406 -2.55 -15.49 -1.39
C VAL A 406 -2.87 -15.72 0.10
N GLN A 407 -3.79 -16.62 0.41
CA GLN A 407 -4.05 -17.04 1.79
C GLN A 407 -2.83 -17.75 2.40
N LYS A 408 -2.14 -18.64 1.65
CA LYS A 408 -0.88 -19.26 2.12
C LYS A 408 0.19 -18.22 2.50
N VAL A 409 0.33 -17.14 1.71
CA VAL A 409 1.24 -16.02 2.05
C VAL A 409 0.80 -15.35 3.35
N THR A 410 -0.50 -15.06 3.48
CA THR A 410 -1.10 -14.45 4.68
C THR A 410 -0.93 -15.31 5.93
N ASP A 411 -1.07 -16.63 5.82
CA ASP A 411 -0.91 -17.58 6.93
C ASP A 411 0.55 -17.74 7.36
N ASN A 412 1.48 -17.83 6.41
CA ASN A 412 2.93 -17.80 6.66
C ASN A 412 3.34 -16.49 7.35
N PHE A 413 2.79 -15.38 6.90
CA PHE A 413 3.04 -14.07 7.48
C PHE A 413 2.51 -13.95 8.93
N ASN A 414 1.28 -14.42 9.17
CA ASN A 414 0.71 -14.49 10.53
C ASN A 414 1.48 -15.47 11.43
N LEU A 415 2.06 -16.54 10.88
CA LEU A 415 2.96 -17.42 11.62
C LEU A 415 4.24 -16.68 12.03
N GLN A 416 4.88 -15.94 11.13
CA GLN A 416 6.09 -15.15 11.45
C GLN A 416 5.84 -14.09 12.54
N LYS A 417 4.66 -13.43 12.54
CA LYS A 417 4.25 -12.53 13.63
C LYS A 417 4.14 -13.22 14.99
N ARG A 418 3.64 -14.46 15.01
CA ARG A 418 3.55 -15.28 16.24
C ARG A 418 4.94 -15.73 16.69
N GLU A 419 5.79 -16.19 15.78
CA GLU A 419 7.17 -16.58 16.09
C GLU A 419 7.98 -15.40 16.64
N LEU A 420 7.78 -14.18 16.12
CA LEU A 420 8.44 -12.99 16.65
C LEU A 420 7.98 -12.64 18.07
N ASN A 421 6.67 -12.64 18.31
CA ASN A 421 6.11 -12.40 19.64
C ASN A 421 6.60 -13.45 20.66
N GLN A 422 6.62 -14.73 20.28
CA GLN A 422 7.17 -15.80 21.11
C GLN A 422 8.68 -15.63 21.36
N SER A 423 9.43 -15.17 20.36
CA SER A 423 10.87 -14.91 20.48
C SER A 423 11.17 -13.76 21.46
N LEU A 424 10.33 -12.73 21.48
CA LEU A 424 10.42 -11.61 22.43
C LEU A 424 9.98 -12.01 23.84
N GLN A 425 8.93 -12.83 23.98
CA GLN A 425 8.56 -13.45 25.25
C GLN A 425 9.73 -14.23 25.85
N ASN A 426 10.33 -15.13 25.07
CA ASN A 426 11.51 -15.93 25.46
C ASN A 426 12.77 -15.09 25.73
N PHE A 427 12.83 -13.86 25.22
CA PHE A 427 13.93 -12.92 25.48
C PHE A 427 13.86 -12.33 26.91
N GLY A 428 12.69 -12.37 27.55
CA GLY A 428 12.38 -11.59 28.75
C GLY A 428 12.05 -10.13 28.42
N ALA A 429 11.58 -9.85 27.19
CA ALA A 429 11.09 -8.53 26.77
C ALA A 429 9.64 -8.25 27.20
N THR A 430 8.94 -9.29 27.63
CA THR A 430 7.58 -9.22 28.19
C THR A 430 7.56 -10.09 29.43
N THR A 431 7.13 -9.57 30.57
CA THR A 431 6.89 -10.40 31.76
C THR A 431 5.81 -11.45 31.46
N SER A 432 5.80 -12.54 32.21
CA SER A 432 4.92 -13.70 32.02
C SER A 432 3.41 -13.40 32.09
N GLU A 433 3.03 -12.17 32.44
CA GLU A 433 1.65 -11.68 32.56
C GLU A 433 1.47 -10.36 31.78
N GLY A 434 1.31 -10.46 30.45
CA GLY A 434 0.55 -9.49 29.65
C GLY A 434 1.21 -8.18 29.20
N ALA A 435 2.48 -7.90 29.53
CA ALA A 435 3.10 -6.62 29.16
C ALA A 435 3.54 -6.54 27.67
N ASN A 436 2.78 -5.77 26.86
CA ASN A 436 3.12 -5.27 25.52
C ASN A 436 3.66 -6.28 24.47
N PRO A 437 2.81 -7.13 23.85
CA PRO A 437 3.18 -7.81 22.62
C PRO A 437 3.47 -6.82 21.46
N VAL A 438 4.22 -7.26 20.45
CA VAL A 438 4.38 -6.52 19.18
C VAL A 438 3.00 -6.30 18.58
N ARG A 439 2.65 -5.04 18.34
CA ARG A 439 1.40 -4.64 17.69
C ARG A 439 1.67 -4.51 16.20
N PHE A 440 0.85 -5.15 15.39
CA PHE A 440 0.99 -5.14 13.94
C PHE A 440 -0.20 -4.49 13.24
N SER A 441 0.08 -3.74 12.18
CA SER A 441 -0.91 -3.22 11.22
C SER A 441 -0.39 -3.49 9.81
N GLY A 442 -0.91 -4.53 9.14
CA GLY A 442 -0.33 -4.97 7.86
C GLY A 442 1.06 -5.58 8.04
N ASP A 443 2.01 -5.18 7.20
CA ASP A 443 3.45 -5.46 7.24
C ASP A 443 4.18 -4.79 8.42
N ASP A 444 3.67 -3.66 8.91
CA ASP A 444 4.34 -2.86 9.95
C ASP A 444 4.06 -3.40 11.35
N GLY A 445 5.11 -3.54 12.16
CA GLY A 445 5.06 -3.94 13.56
C GLY A 445 5.80 -2.99 14.48
N ILE A 446 5.19 -2.59 15.59
CA ILE A 446 5.86 -1.82 16.64
C ILE A 446 5.84 -2.61 17.95
N PHE A 447 7.01 -2.73 18.56
CA PHE A 447 7.17 -3.18 19.93
C PHE A 447 7.65 -2.03 20.81
N LEU A 448 7.06 -1.92 22.01
CA LEU A 448 7.34 -0.89 23.00
C LEU A 448 7.96 -1.56 24.24
N PRO A 449 9.30 -1.52 24.38
CA PRO A 449 10.00 -2.09 25.53
C PRO A 449 9.43 -1.61 26.88
N ASP A 450 9.39 -2.52 27.85
CA ASP A 450 9.04 -2.28 29.25
C ASP A 450 10.18 -1.62 30.05
N ARG A 451 11.40 -1.61 29.50
CA ARG A 451 12.60 -0.95 30.04
C ARG A 451 13.58 -0.62 28.91
N LYS A 452 14.51 0.31 29.15
CA LYS A 452 15.52 0.65 28.13
C LYS A 452 16.44 -0.55 27.88
N TRP A 453 16.69 -0.86 26.61
CA TRP A 453 17.60 -1.93 26.20
C TRP A 453 19.01 -1.43 25.96
N SER A 454 19.97 -2.20 26.45
CA SER A 454 21.39 -2.06 26.14
C SER A 454 21.73 -2.51 24.71
N SER A 455 22.89 -2.10 24.21
CA SER A 455 23.38 -2.52 22.87
C SER A 455 23.50 -4.04 22.75
N GLU A 456 23.90 -4.74 23.80
CA GLU A 456 24.01 -6.20 23.82
C GLU A 456 22.65 -6.89 23.78
N GLU A 457 21.61 -6.27 24.33
CA GLU A 457 20.23 -6.75 24.22
C GLU A 457 19.68 -6.55 22.81
N LYS A 458 19.92 -5.39 22.19
CA LYS A 458 19.59 -5.14 20.77
C LYS A 458 20.29 -6.16 19.86
N LYS A 459 21.60 -6.39 20.05
CA LYS A 459 22.38 -7.43 19.34
C LYS A 459 21.80 -8.83 19.55
N LYS A 460 21.44 -9.21 20.78
CA LYS A 460 20.86 -10.52 21.10
C LYS A 460 19.50 -10.71 20.41
N LEU A 461 18.66 -9.69 20.31
CA LEU A 461 17.42 -9.75 19.53
C LEU A 461 17.70 -9.96 18.03
N ILE A 462 18.62 -9.17 17.45
CA ILE A 462 19.04 -9.33 16.03
C ILE A 462 19.54 -10.76 15.77
N SER A 463 20.34 -11.31 16.68
CA SER A 463 20.84 -12.70 16.62
C SER A 463 19.71 -13.74 16.68
N ILE A 464 18.63 -13.49 17.41
CA ILE A 464 17.46 -14.39 17.44
C ILE A 464 16.65 -14.27 16.14
N MET A 465 16.27 -13.05 15.73
CA MET A 465 15.45 -12.82 14.55
C MET A 465 16.13 -13.27 13.25
N SER A 466 17.46 -13.15 13.18
CA SER A 466 18.22 -13.51 11.98
C SER A 466 18.45 -15.02 11.76
N LYS A 467 17.96 -15.89 12.65
CA LYS A 467 18.04 -17.36 12.49
C LYS A 467 17.10 -17.92 11.43
N LYS A 468 15.98 -17.26 11.16
CA LYS A 468 14.99 -17.66 10.15
C LYS A 468 14.75 -16.49 9.21
N ASN A 469 14.95 -16.68 7.91
CA ASN A 469 14.66 -15.68 6.87
C ASN A 469 15.16 -14.25 7.20
N PRO A 470 16.45 -14.05 7.54
CA PRO A 470 16.97 -12.78 8.05
C PRO A 470 16.69 -11.55 7.17
N SER A 471 16.64 -11.71 5.85
CA SER A 471 16.31 -10.61 4.93
C SER A 471 14.85 -10.16 4.97
N LYS A 472 13.95 -10.93 5.60
CA LYS A 472 12.51 -10.61 5.70
C LYS A 472 12.18 -9.55 6.75
N TYR A 473 13.04 -9.34 7.74
CA TYR A 473 12.80 -8.31 8.75
C TYR A 473 13.72 -7.13 8.50
N ARG A 474 13.14 -5.93 8.42
CA ARG A 474 13.84 -4.67 8.69
C ARG A 474 13.61 -4.32 10.14
N LEU A 475 14.67 -4.32 10.93
CA LEU A 475 14.61 -3.99 12.34
C LEU A 475 15.20 -2.61 12.57
N VAL A 476 14.46 -1.75 13.26
CA VAL A 476 14.88 -0.39 13.61
C VAL A 476 14.69 -0.14 15.09
N PHE A 477 15.70 0.45 15.73
CA PHE A 477 15.62 0.93 17.10
C PHE A 477 15.66 2.46 17.11
N VAL A 478 14.75 3.07 17.89
CA VAL A 478 14.71 4.53 18.11
C VAL A 478 14.51 4.79 19.60
N ASP A 479 15.40 5.57 20.22
CA ASP A 479 15.23 6.00 21.62
C ASP A 479 14.03 6.97 21.77
N THR A 480 13.42 7.02 22.95
CA THR A 480 12.31 7.95 23.28
C THR A 480 12.78 9.33 23.74
N ASN A 481 14.09 9.47 23.93
CA ASN A 481 14.77 10.65 24.46
C ASN A 481 15.95 10.99 23.55
N TYR A 482 16.23 12.28 23.38
CA TYR A 482 17.47 12.74 22.76
C TYR A 482 18.67 12.45 23.70
N VAL A 483 19.89 12.56 23.18
CA VAL A 483 21.14 12.39 23.97
C VAL A 483 21.21 13.33 25.19
N ASP A 484 20.58 14.52 25.13
CA ASP A 484 20.47 15.46 26.25
C ASP A 484 19.46 15.05 27.34
N GLY A 485 18.80 13.89 27.18
CA GLY A 485 17.78 13.36 28.08
C GLY A 485 16.36 13.89 27.82
N SER A 486 16.18 14.93 27.00
CA SER A 486 14.87 15.51 26.73
C SER A 486 14.00 14.59 25.87
N VAL A 487 12.68 14.61 26.12
CA VAL A 487 11.73 13.67 25.49
C VAL A 487 11.49 14.04 24.03
N ILE A 488 11.57 13.05 23.14
CA ILE A 488 11.23 13.20 21.73
C ILE A 488 9.71 13.17 21.58
N PRO A 489 9.05 14.16 20.92
CA PRO A 489 7.61 14.13 20.67
C PRO A 489 7.21 12.94 19.77
N ALA A 490 6.04 12.34 19.99
CA ALA A 490 5.61 11.12 19.28
C ALA A 490 5.57 11.26 17.75
N LYS A 491 5.18 12.44 17.23
CA LYS A 491 5.26 12.75 15.79
C LYS A 491 6.70 12.61 15.26
N VAL A 492 7.67 13.19 15.98
CA VAL A 492 9.09 13.12 15.62
C VAL A 492 9.59 11.67 15.72
N ARG A 493 9.17 10.89 16.73
CA ARG A 493 9.50 9.46 16.83
C ARG A 493 9.11 8.69 15.56
N SER A 494 7.92 8.93 15.02
CA SER A 494 7.46 8.33 13.75
C SER A 494 8.35 8.74 12.56
N GLU A 495 8.71 10.02 12.45
CA GLU A 495 9.62 10.52 11.41
C GLU A 495 11.02 9.87 11.51
N LEU A 496 11.52 9.62 12.73
CA LEU A 496 12.80 8.96 12.97
C LEU A 496 12.79 7.46 12.60
N ILE A 497 11.68 6.76 12.82
CA ILE A 497 11.49 5.37 12.39
C ILE A 497 11.58 5.32 10.85
N VAL A 498 10.76 6.10 10.15
CA VAL A 498 10.73 6.16 8.67
C VAL A 498 12.10 6.53 8.09
N LYS A 499 12.81 7.50 8.69
CA LYS A 499 14.17 7.89 8.29
C LYS A 499 15.16 6.73 8.40
N SER A 500 15.09 5.95 9.48
CA SER A 500 15.99 4.83 9.74
C SER A 500 15.68 3.64 8.82
N GLU A 501 14.41 3.35 8.57
CA GLU A 501 14.00 2.33 7.59
C GLU A 501 14.42 2.70 6.16
N ASN A 502 14.33 3.98 5.78
CA ASN A 502 14.80 4.45 4.49
C ASN A 502 16.33 4.31 4.34
N LEU A 503 17.10 4.50 5.42
CA LEU A 503 18.54 4.21 5.42
C LEU A 503 18.81 2.71 5.20
N GLU A 504 18.07 1.81 5.85
CA GLU A 504 18.17 0.36 5.58
C GLU A 504 17.88 0.04 4.10
N LYS A 505 16.78 0.60 3.58
CA LYS A 505 16.29 0.37 2.21
C LYS A 505 17.32 0.82 1.16
N GLU A 506 17.91 2.00 1.32
CA GLU A 506 18.94 2.53 0.41
C GLU A 506 20.30 1.84 0.61
N LEU A 507 20.70 1.53 1.85
CA LEU A 507 21.92 0.77 2.12
C LEU A 507 21.88 -0.62 1.46
N ARG A 508 20.78 -1.38 1.65
CA ARG A 508 20.58 -2.70 1.03
C ARG A 508 20.66 -2.61 -0.49
N LYS A 509 19.96 -1.64 -1.10
CA LYS A 509 19.99 -1.35 -2.54
C LYS A 509 21.39 -0.99 -3.05
N ALA A 510 22.22 -0.35 -2.23
CA ALA A 510 23.59 0.02 -2.59
C ALA A 510 24.59 -1.13 -2.44
N VAL A 511 24.43 -2.04 -1.47
CA VAL A 511 25.37 -3.16 -1.23
C VAL A 511 25.05 -4.43 -2.02
N VAL A 512 23.78 -4.69 -2.35
CA VAL A 512 23.37 -5.92 -3.07
C VAL A 512 23.47 -5.75 -4.59
N GLY A 513 23.94 -6.79 -5.29
CA GLY A 513 23.99 -6.84 -6.76
C GLY A 513 25.15 -7.68 -7.30
N LEU A 514 25.43 -7.54 -8.60
CA LEU A 514 26.59 -8.17 -9.23
C LEU A 514 27.88 -7.35 -9.09
N GLY A 515 29.00 -8.04 -8.84
CA GLY A 515 30.34 -7.46 -8.80
C GLY A 515 31.14 -7.85 -7.54
N VAL A 516 32.47 -7.75 -7.60
CA VAL A 516 33.36 -8.11 -6.48
C VAL A 516 33.09 -7.29 -5.21
N ASP A 517 32.69 -6.02 -5.38
CA ASP A 517 32.32 -5.08 -4.33
C ASP A 517 30.87 -5.20 -3.84
N LYS A 518 30.07 -6.12 -4.39
CA LYS A 518 28.66 -6.31 -4.03
C LYS A 518 28.45 -7.60 -3.24
N ILE A 519 27.36 -7.62 -2.47
CA ILE A 519 26.83 -8.81 -1.80
C ILE A 519 25.92 -9.52 -2.81
N SER A 520 26.11 -10.82 -3.02
CA SER A 520 25.25 -11.58 -3.93
C SER A 520 23.82 -11.66 -3.40
N LYS A 521 22.85 -11.94 -4.28
CA LYS A 521 21.44 -12.16 -3.91
C LYS A 521 21.28 -13.24 -2.85
N GLU A 522 22.06 -14.32 -2.96
CA GLU A 522 22.03 -15.47 -2.07
C GLU A 522 22.55 -15.09 -0.68
N GLN A 523 23.68 -14.37 -0.60
CA GLN A 523 24.20 -13.82 0.66
C GLN A 523 23.26 -12.78 1.27
N ALA A 524 22.64 -11.94 0.44
CA ALA A 524 21.71 -10.89 0.88
C ALA A 524 20.42 -11.45 1.50
N LYS A 525 19.96 -12.63 1.06
CA LYS A 525 18.86 -13.38 1.67
C LYS A 525 19.20 -13.89 3.07
N GLU A 526 20.49 -14.13 3.34
CA GLU A 526 21.02 -14.60 4.63
C GLU A 526 21.49 -13.46 5.56
N LEU A 527 21.31 -12.20 5.14
CA LEU A 527 21.74 -10.98 5.84
C LEU A 527 20.56 -10.15 6.37
N MET A 528 20.58 -9.89 7.68
CA MET A 528 19.76 -8.87 8.34
C MET A 528 20.59 -7.60 8.54
N ILE A 529 20.07 -6.46 8.08
CA ILE A 529 20.62 -5.14 8.36
C ILE A 529 19.65 -4.46 9.33
N CYS A 530 20.15 -3.96 10.44
CA CYS A 530 19.38 -3.30 11.49
C CYS A 530 19.97 -1.91 11.77
N ILE A 531 19.09 -0.92 11.91
CA ILE A 531 19.47 0.47 12.14
C ILE A 531 19.07 0.87 13.56
N ASP A 532 20.04 1.18 14.41
CA ASP A 532 19.80 1.76 15.74
C ASP A 532 20.16 3.25 15.70
N TYR A 533 19.17 4.13 15.80
CA TYR A 533 19.34 5.56 15.63
C TYR A 533 19.38 6.29 16.97
N ILE A 534 20.46 7.04 17.19
CA ILE A 534 20.69 7.86 18.38
C ILE A 534 20.47 9.34 18.01
N PRO A 535 19.28 9.91 18.29
CA PRO A 535 18.95 11.28 17.92
C PRO A 535 19.53 12.32 18.88
N ILE A 536 19.96 13.45 18.30
CA ILE A 536 20.34 14.67 19.02
C ILE A 536 19.32 15.75 18.67
N LYS A 537 18.85 16.51 19.67
CA LYS A 537 17.78 17.50 19.52
C LYS A 537 18.15 18.64 18.59
N GLU A 538 19.35 19.19 18.78
CA GLU A 538 19.91 20.27 17.99
C GLU A 538 21.17 19.74 17.29
N GLY A 539 21.04 19.38 16.02
CA GLY A 539 22.12 18.79 15.24
C GLY A 539 21.70 17.52 14.53
N LYS A 540 22.62 16.55 14.51
CA LYS A 540 22.57 15.39 13.61
C LYS A 540 22.95 14.15 14.40
N GLY A 541 22.06 13.16 14.43
CA GLY A 541 22.24 11.94 15.21
C GLY A 541 23.23 10.95 14.60
N THR A 542 23.50 9.88 15.34
CA THR A 542 24.35 8.75 14.91
C THR A 542 23.49 7.57 14.47
N PHE A 543 23.84 6.93 13.36
CA PHE A 543 23.25 5.66 12.94
C PHE A 543 24.20 4.48 13.27
N HIS A 544 23.81 3.61 14.18
CA HIS A 544 24.52 2.35 14.44
C HIS A 544 23.97 1.26 13.50
N ILE A 545 24.84 0.73 12.64
CA ILE A 545 24.51 -0.32 11.67
C ILE A 545 24.86 -1.66 12.30
N ASN A 546 23.84 -2.44 12.65
CA ASN A 546 24.00 -3.76 13.29
C ASN A 546 23.66 -4.87 12.28
N LEU A 547 24.46 -5.95 12.24
CA LEU A 547 24.36 -6.99 11.22
C LEU A 547 24.07 -8.37 11.81
N GLY A 548 22.95 -8.98 11.39
CA GLY A 548 22.51 -10.32 11.78
C GLY A 548 22.59 -11.33 10.63
N GLY A 549 22.51 -12.62 10.97
CA GLY A 549 22.52 -13.71 10.01
C GLY A 549 23.94 -14.15 9.63
N LYS A 550 24.10 -14.71 8.42
CA LYS A 550 25.42 -15.12 7.93
C LYS A 550 26.17 -13.89 7.41
N VAL A 551 27.13 -13.44 8.21
CA VAL A 551 27.95 -12.27 7.94
C VAL A 551 29.39 -12.61 8.27
N ASP A 552 30.27 -12.34 7.32
CA ASP A 552 31.72 -12.45 7.43
C ASP A 552 32.37 -11.07 7.26
N ASN A 553 33.69 -10.99 7.45
CA ASN A 553 34.44 -9.76 7.31
C ASN A 553 34.32 -9.15 5.89
N ALA A 554 34.13 -9.96 4.84
CA ALA A 554 34.01 -9.46 3.48
C ALA A 554 32.66 -8.77 3.23
N ILE A 555 31.59 -9.26 3.86
CA ILE A 555 30.29 -8.58 3.90
C ILE A 555 30.39 -7.27 4.68
N GLU A 556 31.03 -7.27 5.86
CA GLU A 556 31.22 -6.05 6.65
C GLU A 556 31.98 -4.97 5.88
N GLU A 557 33.11 -5.29 5.26
CA GLU A 557 33.92 -4.32 4.51
C GLU A 557 33.19 -3.78 3.28
N LYS A 558 32.35 -4.57 2.60
CA LYS A 558 31.48 -4.08 1.51
C LYS A 558 30.47 -3.05 2.02
N ILE A 559 29.87 -3.28 3.18
CA ILE A 559 28.91 -2.35 3.79
C ILE A 559 29.64 -1.07 4.25
N LYS A 560 30.78 -1.19 4.92
CA LYS A 560 31.63 -0.04 5.34
C LYS A 560 32.08 0.80 4.15
N LYS A 561 32.54 0.17 3.05
CA LYS A 561 32.94 0.85 1.81
C LYS A 561 31.77 1.61 1.17
N VAL A 562 30.55 1.07 1.24
CA VAL A 562 29.36 1.76 0.74
C VAL A 562 28.94 2.92 1.65
N LEU A 563 29.05 2.78 2.97
CA LEU A 563 28.77 3.85 3.95
C LEU A 563 29.80 4.98 3.94
N ALA A 564 31.07 4.68 3.61
CA ALA A 564 32.16 5.65 3.51
C ALA A 564 32.13 6.49 2.21
N ASN A 565 31.31 6.12 1.22
CA ASN A 565 31.04 6.97 0.07
C ASN A 565 29.83 7.88 0.42
N ASP A 566 30.11 9.15 0.72
CA ASP A 566 29.26 10.15 1.42
C ASP A 566 27.81 10.43 0.94
N GLY A 567 27.25 9.64 0.01
CA GLY A 567 25.90 9.83 -0.53
C GLY A 567 24.74 9.20 0.25
N LEU A 568 24.98 8.23 1.14
CA LEU A 568 23.92 7.44 1.79
C LEU A 568 23.53 7.93 3.18
N ILE A 569 24.49 8.44 3.96
CA ILE A 569 24.22 8.94 5.30
C ILE A 569 23.71 10.39 5.18
N PRO A 570 22.52 10.72 5.73
CA PRO A 570 21.95 12.06 5.60
C PRO A 570 22.93 13.15 6.07
N ALA A 571 23.24 14.10 5.20
CA ALA A 571 24.39 15.00 5.30
C ALA A 571 24.75 15.45 6.73
N GLY A 572 25.91 15.00 7.23
CA GLY A 572 26.48 15.33 8.53
C GLY A 572 25.94 14.55 9.74
N HIS A 573 25.10 13.52 9.52
CA HIS A 573 24.94 12.46 10.52
C HIS A 573 26.22 11.61 10.51
N SER A 574 26.55 11.04 11.65
CA SER A 574 27.63 10.04 11.75
C SER A 574 27.03 8.63 11.65
N TRP A 575 27.91 7.65 11.43
CA TRP A 575 27.57 6.24 11.52
C TRP A 575 28.66 5.48 12.29
N ASP A 576 28.26 4.38 12.92
CA ASP A 576 29.16 3.39 13.49
C ASP A 576 28.67 1.99 13.11
N MET A 577 29.58 1.03 13.08
CA MET A 577 29.28 -0.39 12.93
C MET A 577 29.93 -1.11 14.12
N PRO A 578 29.19 -1.26 15.24
CA PRO A 578 29.73 -1.84 16.46
C PRO A 578 30.36 -3.20 16.18
N ARG A 579 31.59 -3.41 16.67
CA ARG A 579 32.24 -4.72 16.55
C ARG A 579 31.37 -5.81 17.20
N ARG A 580 31.35 -6.96 16.53
CA ARG A 580 30.60 -8.15 16.94
C ARG A 580 31.11 -8.69 18.27
#